data_AF-A0A8J7NSB7-F1
#
_entry.id   AF-A0A8J7NSB7-F1
#
_cell.length_a   1.000
_cell.length_b   1.000
_cell.length_c   1.000
_cell.angle_alpha   90.00
_cell.angle_beta   90.00
_cell.angle_gamma   90.00
#
_symmetry.space_group_name_H-M   'P 1'
#
loop_
_entity.id
_entity.type
_entity.pdbx_description
1 polymer ?
#
loop_
_entity_poly.entity_id
_entity_poly.type
_entity_poly.pdbx_seq_one_letter_code
_entity_poly.pdbx_strand_id
1 'polypeptide(L)'
;LSAAACTNHVPVITTLLRGGARVDALDRAGRTPLHLAKSKLNILQEGESHSLETLRGEVTQIIQMLREYLNRVGQHEQRQRLEHICTQLQNTSTKAQVDEVTDLLASFTSLSLQMQSLSER
;
A
#
# COMPACT_ATOMS: atom_id res chain seq x y z
N LEU A 1 -12.29 17.28 7.49
CA LEU A 1 -11.45 17.61 6.32
C LEU A 1 -9.99 17.36 6.72
N SER A 2 -9.38 16.19 6.51
CA SER A 2 -8.50 15.97 5.34
C SER A 2 -7.76 14.61 5.41
N ALA A 3 -8.42 13.49 5.74
CA ALA A 3 -7.77 12.18 5.57
C ALA A 3 -7.66 11.79 4.08
N ALA A 4 -8.60 12.26 3.26
CA ALA A 4 -8.63 12.01 1.81
C ALA A 4 -7.55 12.76 1.01
N ALA A 5 -7.09 13.95 1.46
CA ALA A 5 -6.07 14.68 0.72
C ALA A 5 -4.68 14.02 0.83
N CYS A 6 -4.40 13.37 1.97
CA CYS A 6 -3.12 12.72 2.20
C CYS A 6 -2.96 11.41 1.41
N THR A 7 -4.06 10.74 1.04
CA THR A 7 -4.02 9.47 0.29
C THR A 7 -3.90 9.64 -1.22
N ASN A 8 -4.09 10.87 -1.74
CA ASN A 8 -4.00 11.15 -3.17
C ASN A 8 -2.54 11.23 -3.68
N HIS A 9 -1.55 11.02 -2.80
CA HIS A 9 -0.12 11.11 -3.13
C HIS A 9 0.54 9.77 -3.48
N VAL A 10 -0.19 8.66 -3.49
CA VAL A 10 0.35 7.34 -3.90
C VAL A 10 1.11 7.39 -5.24
N PRO A 11 0.55 7.91 -6.35
CA PRO A 11 1.26 7.95 -7.62
C PRO A 11 2.48 8.87 -7.60
N VAL A 12 2.43 9.97 -6.83
CA VAL A 12 3.57 10.89 -6.65
C VAL A 12 4.71 10.18 -5.94
N ILE A 13 4.41 9.46 -4.85
CA ILE A 13 5.40 8.71 -4.08
C ILE A 13 6.00 7.59 -4.93
N THR A 14 5.19 6.84 -5.68
CA THR A 14 5.70 5.82 -6.61
C THR A 14 6.65 6.42 -7.65
N THR A 15 6.35 7.62 -8.16
CA THR A 15 7.22 8.32 -9.13
C THR A 15 8.51 8.78 -8.49
N LEU A 16 8.46 9.34 -7.27
CA LEU A 16 9.63 9.75 -6.50
C LEU A 16 10.51 8.55 -6.17
N LEU A 17 9.89 7.44 -5.74
CA LEU A 17 10.56 6.16 -5.60
C LEU A 17 11.24 5.85 -6.93
N ARG A 18 10.54 5.66 -8.05
CA ARG A 18 11.18 5.37 -9.35
C ARG A 18 12.36 6.30 -9.71
N GLY A 19 12.28 7.59 -9.42
CA GLY A 19 13.36 8.57 -9.63
C GLY A 19 14.61 8.41 -8.74
N GLY A 20 14.64 7.44 -7.83
CA GLY A 20 15.77 7.18 -6.95
C GLY A 20 15.76 8.00 -5.66
N ALA A 21 14.60 8.55 -5.26
CA ALA A 21 14.49 9.24 -3.99
C ALA A 21 14.95 8.33 -2.83
N ARG A 22 15.73 8.90 -1.90
CA ARG A 22 16.23 8.19 -0.72
C ARG A 22 15.03 7.67 0.07
N VAL A 23 15.02 6.36 0.31
CA VAL A 23 13.93 5.67 1.01
C VAL A 23 13.81 6.15 2.47
N ASP A 24 14.93 6.55 3.07
CA ASP A 24 15.01 7.22 4.37
C ASP A 24 14.38 8.63 4.43
N ALA A 25 14.25 9.32 3.30
CA ALA A 25 13.79 10.71 3.27
C ALA A 25 12.26 10.84 3.20
N LEU A 26 11.51 9.76 3.43
CA LEU A 26 10.06 9.73 3.23
C LEU A 26 9.28 10.36 4.40
N ASP A 27 8.47 11.35 4.01
CA ASP A 27 7.63 12.29 4.76
C ASP A 27 8.26 12.92 6.02
N ARG A 28 7.99 14.20 6.28
CA ARG A 28 8.52 14.93 7.45
C ARG A 28 8.18 14.28 8.80
N ALA A 29 7.22 13.35 8.82
CA ALA A 29 6.80 12.58 9.99
C ALA A 29 7.47 11.20 10.11
N GLY A 30 8.44 10.83 9.27
CA GLY A 30 9.10 9.51 9.29
C GLY A 30 8.18 8.37 8.81
N ARG A 31 7.20 8.69 7.96
CA ARG A 31 6.20 7.73 7.50
C ARG A 31 6.66 7.03 6.24
N THR A 32 6.86 5.72 6.34
CA THR A 32 7.15 4.85 5.20
C THR A 32 5.92 4.64 4.30
N PRO A 33 6.10 4.16 3.04
CA PRO A 33 4.99 3.84 2.14
C PRO A 33 4.01 2.80 2.69
N LEU A 34 4.48 1.92 3.59
CA LEU A 34 3.64 0.96 4.32
C LEU A 34 2.61 1.65 5.24
N HIS A 35 3.00 2.75 5.90
CA HIS A 35 2.07 3.53 6.72
C HIS A 35 0.98 4.17 5.86
N LEU A 36 1.38 4.76 4.73
CA LEU A 36 0.44 5.41 3.83
C LEU A 36 -0.54 4.40 3.23
N ALA A 37 -0.04 3.24 2.82
CA ALA A 37 -0.86 2.13 2.35
C ALA A 37 -1.91 1.75 3.40
N LYS A 38 -1.50 1.49 4.65
CA LYS A 38 -2.41 1.15 5.75
C LYS A 38 -3.50 2.20 5.96
N SER A 39 -3.13 3.48 6.04
CA SER A 39 -4.12 4.57 6.19
C SER A 39 -5.09 4.64 5.02
N LYS A 40 -4.61 4.42 3.79
CA LYS A 40 -5.46 4.43 2.59
C LYS A 40 -6.42 3.24 2.57
N LEU A 41 -5.97 2.06 2.94
CA LEU A 41 -6.82 0.86 3.01
C LEU A 41 -7.95 1.04 4.02
N ASN A 42 -7.67 1.61 5.19
CA ASN A 42 -8.72 1.92 6.18
C ASN A 42 -9.81 2.83 5.61
N ILE A 43 -9.41 3.90 4.91
CA ILE A 43 -10.35 4.84 4.28
C ILE A 43 -11.15 4.18 3.16
N LEU A 44 -10.52 3.28 2.39
CA LEU A 44 -11.18 2.53 1.33
C LEU A 44 -12.24 1.56 1.90
N GLN A 45 -11.97 0.94 3.04
CA GLN A 45 -12.91 0.06 3.75
C GLN A 45 -14.06 0.83 4.42
N GLU A 46 -13.78 2.02 4.96
CA GLU A 46 -14.80 2.86 5.62
C GLU A 46 -15.69 3.65 4.62
N GLY A 47 -15.27 3.76 3.36
CA GLY A 47 -16.02 4.48 2.32
C GLY A 47 -17.04 3.60 1.61
N GLU A 48 -18.32 3.68 1.99
CA GLU A 48 -19.40 2.89 1.38
C GLU A 48 -19.61 3.16 -0.13
N SER A 49 -19.13 4.29 -0.67
CA SER A 49 -19.45 4.80 -2.01
C SER A 49 -18.35 4.64 -3.07
N HIS A 50 -17.53 3.58 -2.99
CA HIS A 50 -16.56 3.27 -4.05
C HIS A 50 -17.10 2.18 -5.00
N SER A 51 -17.09 2.48 -6.30
CA SER A 51 -17.26 1.50 -7.38
C SER A 51 -16.12 0.48 -7.37
N LEU A 52 -16.40 -0.76 -7.78
CA LEU A 52 -15.43 -1.86 -7.84
C LEU A 52 -14.16 -1.48 -8.63
N GLU A 53 -14.36 -0.84 -9.78
CA GLU A 53 -13.30 -0.36 -10.66
C GLU A 53 -12.38 0.67 -9.98
N THR A 54 -12.95 1.63 -9.26
CA THR A 54 -12.20 2.60 -8.47
C THR A 54 -11.42 1.91 -7.36
N LEU A 55 -12.07 1.04 -6.58
CA LEU A 55 -11.41 0.32 -5.48
C LEU A 55 -10.24 -0.52 -6.00
N ARG A 56 -10.44 -1.27 -7.09
CA ARG A 56 -9.38 -2.07 -7.71
C ARG A 56 -8.22 -1.19 -8.19
N GLY A 57 -8.52 -0.06 -8.82
CA GLY A 57 -7.50 0.91 -9.26
C GLY A 57 -6.68 1.45 -8.09
N GLU A 58 -7.36 1.84 -7.02
CA GLU A 58 -6.75 2.39 -5.81
C GLU A 58 -5.86 1.37 -5.10
N VAL A 59 -6.32 0.12 -4.96
CA VAL A 59 -5.52 -0.98 -4.37
C VAL A 59 -4.33 -1.32 -5.27
N THR A 60 -4.53 -1.34 -6.59
CA THR A 60 -3.44 -1.59 -7.55
C THR A 60 -2.31 -0.56 -7.42
N GLN A 61 -2.65 0.73 -7.29
CA GLN A 61 -1.66 1.78 -7.08
C GLN A 61 -0.88 1.60 -5.77
N ILE A 62 -1.55 1.19 -4.70
CA ILE A 62 -0.92 0.91 -3.40
C ILE A 62 0.09 -0.24 -3.55
N ILE A 63 -0.31 -1.35 -4.19
CA ILE A 63 0.55 -2.50 -4.44
C ILE A 63 1.78 -2.07 -5.25
N GLN A 64 1.61 -1.28 -6.32
CA GLN A 64 2.73 -0.81 -7.14
C GLN A 64 3.71 0.04 -6.33
N MET A 65 3.22 0.97 -5.50
CA MET A 65 4.05 1.78 -4.62
C MET A 65 4.86 0.91 -3.64
N LEU A 66 4.19 -0.02 -2.97
CA LEU A 66 4.82 -0.92 -2.00
C LEU A 66 5.84 -1.83 -2.67
N ARG A 67 5.57 -2.30 -3.89
CA ARG A 67 6.49 -3.13 -4.67
C ARG A 67 7.79 -2.39 -4.96
N GLU A 68 7.72 -1.14 -5.41
CA GLU A 68 8.90 -0.32 -5.66
C GLU A 68 9.68 -0.03 -4.37
N TYR A 69 8.96 0.23 -3.26
CA TYR A 69 9.57 0.43 -1.96
C TYR A 69 10.30 -0.83 -1.45
N LEU A 70 9.63 -1.98 -1.45
CA LEU A 70 10.19 -3.26 -0.98
C LEU A 70 11.39 -3.69 -1.84
N ASN A 71 11.34 -3.42 -3.14
CA ASN A 71 12.48 -3.65 -4.03
C ASN A 71 13.70 -2.79 -3.65
N ARG A 72 13.48 -1.56 -3.16
CA ARG A 72 14.55 -0.65 -2.72
C ARG A 72 15.16 -1.04 -1.39
N VAL A 73 14.33 -1.42 -0.42
CA VAL A 73 14.80 -1.85 0.90
C VAL A 73 15.34 -3.30 0.90
N GLY A 74 15.35 -3.98 -0.25
CA GLY A 74 15.84 -5.35 -0.38
C GLY A 74 14.95 -6.40 0.30
N GLN A 75 13.68 -6.07 0.57
CA GLN A 75 12.73 -6.97 1.22
C GLN A 75 12.06 -7.89 0.20
N HIS A 76 12.83 -8.86 -0.29
CA HIS A 76 12.37 -9.79 -1.34
C HIS A 76 11.19 -10.67 -0.90
N GLU A 77 11.16 -11.12 0.36
CA GLU A 77 10.08 -11.98 0.88
C GLU A 77 8.73 -11.23 0.93
N GLN A 78 8.73 -10.03 1.51
CA GLN A 78 7.57 -9.16 1.56
C GLN A 78 7.09 -8.81 0.14
N ARG A 79 8.02 -8.57 -0.79
CA ARG A 79 7.67 -8.31 -2.20
C ARG A 79 7.00 -9.53 -2.84
N GLN A 80 7.48 -10.75 -2.58
CA GLN A 80 6.82 -11.96 -3.11
C GLN A 80 5.40 -12.14 -2.56
N ARG A 81 5.20 -11.91 -1.25
CA ARG A 81 3.85 -11.91 -0.66
C ARG A 81 2.95 -10.86 -1.32
N LEU A 82 3.48 -9.67 -1.56
CA LEU A 82 2.76 -8.60 -2.22
C LEU A 82 2.38 -8.94 -3.68
N GLU A 83 3.26 -9.58 -4.45
CA GLU A 83 2.94 -10.03 -5.81
C GLU A 83 1.82 -11.09 -5.79
N HIS A 84 1.77 -11.96 -4.78
CA HIS A 84 0.66 -12.90 -4.63
C HIS A 84 -0.67 -12.17 -4.41
N ILE A 85 -0.69 -11.15 -3.53
CA ILE A 85 -1.87 -10.30 -3.29
C ILE A 85 -2.29 -9.57 -4.58
N CYS A 86 -1.34 -9.11 -5.39
CA CYS A 86 -1.61 -8.51 -6.69
C CYS A 86 -2.33 -9.47 -7.64
N THR A 87 -1.84 -10.71 -7.76
CA THR A 87 -2.49 -11.74 -8.58
C THR A 87 -3.90 -12.05 -8.09
N GLN A 88 -4.11 -12.11 -6.76
CA GLN A 88 -5.46 -12.26 -6.20
C GLN A 88 -6.36 -11.08 -6.58
N LEU A 89 -5.85 -9.84 -6.52
CA LEU A 89 -6.58 -8.65 -6.96
C LEU A 89 -7.01 -8.74 -8.43
N GLN A 90 -6.15 -9.24 -9.30
CA GLN A 90 -6.44 -9.36 -10.74
C GLN A 90 -7.56 -10.37 -11.03
N ASN A 91 -7.69 -11.40 -10.20
CA ASN A 91 -8.71 -12.43 -10.35
C ASN A 91 -10.05 -12.07 -9.66
N THR A 92 -10.15 -10.92 -9.01
CA THR A 92 -11.38 -10.47 -8.35
C THR A 92 -12.44 -10.04 -9.37
N SER A 93 -13.67 -10.51 -9.19
CA SER A 93 -14.83 -10.16 -10.05
C SER A 93 -15.94 -9.42 -9.29
N THR A 94 -15.86 -9.34 -7.96
CA THR A 94 -16.90 -8.77 -7.10
C THR A 94 -16.30 -7.86 -6.04
N LYS A 95 -17.10 -6.90 -5.54
CA LYS A 95 -16.66 -5.95 -4.51
C LYS A 95 -16.20 -6.67 -3.23
N ALA A 96 -16.90 -7.73 -2.84
CA ALA A 96 -16.54 -8.56 -1.69
C ALA A 96 -15.12 -9.16 -1.83
N GLN A 97 -14.78 -9.72 -2.99
CA GLN A 97 -13.44 -10.26 -3.21
C GLN A 97 -12.36 -9.16 -3.16
N VAL A 98 -12.66 -7.96 -3.68
CA VAL A 98 -11.72 -6.83 -3.57
C VAL A 98 -11.55 -6.42 -2.11
N ASP A 99 -12.61 -6.45 -1.31
CA ASP A 99 -12.56 -6.15 0.13
C ASP A 99 -11.71 -7.18 0.89
N GLU A 100 -11.87 -8.47 0.61
CA GLU A 100 -11.02 -9.54 1.16
C GLU A 100 -9.54 -9.33 0.82
N VAL A 101 -9.22 -8.98 -0.43
CA VAL A 101 -7.85 -8.67 -0.86
C VAL A 101 -7.33 -7.40 -0.18
N THR A 102 -8.20 -6.41 0.05
CA THR A 102 -7.89 -5.16 0.73
C THR A 102 -7.54 -5.41 2.19
N ASP A 103 -8.31 -6.26 2.89
CA ASP A 103 -8.04 -6.70 4.26
C ASP A 103 -6.70 -7.47 4.36
N LEU A 104 -6.47 -8.40 3.43
CA LEU A 104 -5.22 -9.15 3.36
C LEU A 104 -4.02 -8.20 3.19
N LEU A 105 -4.16 -7.18 2.34
CA LEU A 105 -3.14 -6.15 2.16
C LEU A 105 -2.96 -5.27 3.43
N ALA A 106 -4.04 -4.96 4.14
CA ALA A 106 -3.99 -4.20 5.39
C ALA A 106 -3.29 -4.98 6.51
N SER A 107 -3.55 -6.28 6.60
CA SER A 107 -2.88 -7.21 7.49
C SER A 107 -1.39 -7.34 7.16
N PHE A 108 -1.06 -7.52 5.87
CA PHE A 108 0.32 -7.56 5.38
C PHE A 108 1.10 -6.28 5.73
N THR A 109 0.50 -5.11 5.49
CA THR A 109 1.15 -3.82 5.78
C THR A 109 1.38 -3.65 7.28
N SER A 110 0.40 -4.02 8.12
CA SER A 110 0.54 -3.97 9.58
C SER A 110 1.66 -4.88 10.10
N LEU A 111 1.73 -6.12 9.61
CA LEU A 111 2.79 -7.06 9.99
C LEU A 111 4.16 -6.54 9.55
N SER A 112 4.26 -6.05 8.31
CA SER A 112 5.53 -5.53 7.77
C SER A 112 6.03 -4.34 8.59
N LEU A 113 5.13 -3.44 9.01
CA LEU A 113 5.46 -2.32 9.89
C LEU A 113 5.98 -2.76 11.27
N GLN A 114 5.36 -3.77 11.87
CA GLN A 114 5.82 -4.33 13.15
C GLN A 114 7.23 -4.92 13.02
N MET A 115 7.52 -5.62 11.92
CA MET A 115 8.85 -6.16 11.66
C MET A 115 9.90 -5.07 11.45
N GLN A 116 9.56 -3.95 10.81
CA GLN A 116 10.47 -2.81 10.67
C GLN A 116 10.79 -2.16 12.03
N SER A 117 9.77 -1.92 12.87
CA SER A 117 9.98 -1.32 14.20
C SER A 117 10.87 -2.18 15.12
N LEU A 118 10.82 -3.51 14.99
CA LEU A 118 11.69 -4.43 15.72
C LEU A 118 13.14 -4.42 15.21
N SER A 119 13.36 -4.03 13.95
CA SER A 119 14.69 -3.95 13.33
C SER A 119 15.38 -2.60 13.59
N GLU A 120 14.63 -1.58 14.01
CA GLU A 120 15.14 -0.23 14.34
C GLU A 120 15.47 -0.06 15.85
N ARG A 121 15.44 -1.14 16.63
CA ARG A 121 15.80 -1.19 18.06
C ARG A 121 17.11 -1.93 18.27
#